data_AF-A0A7K6WK34-F1
#
_entry.id   AF-A0A7K6WK34-F1
#
_cell.length_a   1.000
_cell.length_b   1.000
_cell.length_c   1.000
_cell.angle_alpha   90.00
_cell.angle_beta   90.00
_cell.angle_gamma   90.00
#
_symmetry.space_group_name_H-M   'P 1'
#
loop_
_entity.id
_entity.type
_entity.pdbx_description
1 polymer ?
#
loop_
_entity_poly.entity_id
_entity_poly.type
_entity_poly.pdbx_seq_one_letter_code
_entity_poly.pdbx_strand_id
1 'polypeptide(L)'
;SSTLTYEVVLGEYDMGAEEGPEQRIPVAPTDIFVHPKWRSSCVACGNDIALLKLQHPAVLDTQVQVGLLPPAGTILLDGYPCYLSGWGRLASAASSTPPRRRSAPSRGVSSPQNPAGWGARGRGGSWEVHGIASFVSALGCNTLQKPTVFTRVSAFEDWITE
;
A
#
# COMPACT_ATOMS: atom_id res chain seq x y z
N SER A 1 -23.23 -12.34 -1.44
CA SER A 1 -22.47 -12.74 -2.63
C SER A 1 -22.21 -11.51 -3.46
N SER A 2 -20.99 -10.97 -3.44
CA SER A 2 -20.61 -9.84 -4.29
C SER A 2 -19.92 -10.40 -5.53
N THR A 3 -20.52 -10.18 -6.71
CA THR A 3 -19.97 -10.59 -8.03
C THR A 3 -18.86 -9.65 -8.50
N LEU A 4 -18.08 -9.11 -7.57
CA LEU A 4 -17.02 -8.16 -7.89
C LEU A 4 -15.84 -8.93 -8.49
N THR A 5 -15.49 -8.56 -9.72
CA THR A 5 -14.24 -8.96 -10.37
C THR A 5 -13.19 -7.91 -10.06
N TYR A 6 -12.07 -8.34 -9.49
CA TYR A 6 -10.93 -7.49 -9.20
C TYR A 6 -9.84 -7.66 -10.26
N GLU A 7 -9.14 -6.58 -10.55
CA GLU A 7 -7.98 -6.54 -11.45
C GLU A 7 -6.87 -5.76 -10.76
N VAL A 8 -5.64 -6.24 -10.90
CA VAL A 8 -4.42 -5.55 -10.48
C VAL A 8 -3.75 -4.99 -11.73
N VAL A 9 -3.43 -3.69 -11.70
CA VAL A 9 -2.67 -3.02 -12.76
C VAL A 9 -1.26 -2.73 -12.24
N LEU A 10 -0.26 -3.36 -12.85
CA LEU A 10 1.17 -3.16 -12.56
C LEU A 10 1.78 -2.24 -13.61
N GLY A 11 2.87 -1.54 -13.29
CA GLY A 11 3.54 -0.63 -14.23
C GLY A 11 2.83 0.71 -14.47
N GLU A 12 1.67 0.91 -13.83
CA GLU A 12 0.82 2.10 -13.94
C GLU A 12 1.50 3.38 -13.41
N TYR A 13 1.26 4.51 -14.06
CA TYR A 13 1.63 5.84 -13.59
C TYR A 13 0.50 6.87 -13.72
N ASP A 14 -0.11 7.03 -14.89
CA ASP A 14 -1.30 7.87 -15.11
C ASP A 14 -2.57 7.04 -15.37
N MET A 15 -3.43 6.89 -14.34
CA MET A 15 -4.66 6.09 -14.44
C MET A 15 -5.68 6.61 -15.48
N GLY A 16 -5.47 7.81 -16.05
CA GLY A 16 -6.28 8.37 -17.12
C GLY A 16 -5.78 8.06 -18.53
N ALA A 17 -4.65 7.39 -18.67
CA ALA A 17 -4.00 7.09 -19.94
C ALA A 17 -3.57 5.62 -20.01
N GLU A 18 -3.37 5.11 -21.22
CA GLU A 18 -2.60 3.89 -21.45
C GLU A 18 -1.23 4.31 -21.97
N GLU A 19 -0.19 4.06 -21.18
CA GLU A 19 1.18 4.48 -21.44
C GLU A 19 1.99 3.37 -22.13
N GLY A 20 1.52 2.11 -22.06
CA GLY A 20 2.07 0.93 -22.72
C GLY A 20 2.66 -0.13 -21.78
N PRO A 21 3.42 0.23 -20.73
CA PRO A 21 4.01 -0.74 -19.80
C PRO A 21 3.02 -1.44 -18.85
N GLU A 22 1.75 -1.04 -18.84
CA GLU A 22 0.79 -1.52 -17.86
C GLU A 22 0.46 -3.00 -18.08
N GLN A 23 0.50 -3.77 -16.99
CA GLN A 23 0.06 -5.16 -16.99
C GLN A 23 -1.20 -5.28 -16.16
N ARG A 24 -2.31 -5.57 -16.84
CA ARG A 24 -3.63 -5.79 -16.25
C ARG A 24 -3.83 -7.28 -15.99
N ILE A 25 -3.95 -7.65 -14.71
CA ILE A 25 -4.01 -9.05 -14.30
C ILE A 25 -5.22 -9.29 -13.38
N PRO A 26 -6.20 -10.11 -13.79
CA PRO A 26 -7.36 -10.42 -12.96
C PRO A 26 -7.00 -11.17 -11.67
N VAL A 27 -7.86 -11.02 -10.66
CA VAL A 27 -7.83 -11.77 -9.40
C VAL A 27 -9.19 -12.43 -9.19
N ALA A 28 -9.20 -13.75 -9.03
CA ALA A 28 -10.43 -14.47 -8.72
C ALA A 28 -10.84 -14.21 -7.25
N PRO A 29 -12.14 -14.14 -6.93
CA PRO A 29 -12.59 -13.94 -5.54
C PRO A 29 -12.07 -15.00 -4.55
N THR A 30 -11.82 -16.23 -5.03
CA THR A 30 -11.26 -17.34 -4.24
C THR A 30 -9.76 -17.19 -3.95
N ASP A 31 -9.09 -16.27 -4.66
CA ASP A 31 -7.65 -16.01 -4.58
C ASP A 31 -7.35 -14.72 -3.78
N ILE A 32 -8.32 -14.29 -2.96
CA ILE A 32 -8.22 -13.18 -2.00
C ILE A 32 -8.13 -13.78 -0.59
N PHE A 33 -6.97 -13.64 0.04
CA PHE A 33 -6.68 -14.19 1.36
C PHE A 33 -6.65 -13.05 2.38
N VAL A 34 -7.76 -12.81 3.05
CA VAL A 34 -7.86 -11.82 4.13
C VAL A 34 -7.30 -12.42 5.41
N HIS A 35 -6.49 -11.65 6.15
CA HIS A 35 -5.91 -12.15 7.39
C HIS A 35 -7.00 -12.64 8.36
N PRO A 36 -6.89 -13.85 8.95
CA PRO A 36 -7.99 -14.49 9.68
C PRO A 36 -8.41 -13.74 10.95
N LYS A 37 -7.53 -12.90 11.50
CA LYS A 37 -7.82 -12.03 12.66
C LYS A 37 -8.35 -10.64 12.28
N TRP A 38 -8.53 -10.35 10.99
CA TRP A 38 -9.10 -9.08 10.55
C TRP A 38 -10.53 -8.89 11.06
N ARG A 39 -10.87 -7.67 11.47
CA ARG A 39 -12.20 -7.31 11.98
C ARG A 39 -12.67 -6.00 11.34
N SER A 40 -13.59 -6.10 10.39
CA SER A 40 -14.16 -4.94 9.70
C SER A 40 -14.88 -3.95 10.64
N SER A 41 -15.42 -4.43 11.78
CA SER A 41 -16.04 -3.58 12.81
C SER A 41 -15.03 -2.85 13.70
N CYS A 42 -13.73 -3.18 13.61
CA CYS A 42 -12.68 -2.60 14.44
C CYS A 42 -11.37 -2.50 13.65
N VAL A 43 -11.27 -1.52 12.76
CA VAL A 43 -10.02 -1.23 12.02
C VAL A 43 -8.83 -1.00 12.95
N ALA A 44 -9.06 -0.35 14.11
CA ALA A 44 -8.03 -0.08 15.11
C ALA A 44 -7.55 -1.34 15.85
N CYS A 45 -8.23 -2.49 15.73
CA CYS A 45 -7.79 -3.77 16.27
C CYS A 45 -6.65 -4.39 15.42
N GLY A 46 -6.28 -3.79 14.29
CA GLY A 46 -5.18 -4.21 13.44
C GLY A 46 -5.52 -5.40 12.54
N ASN A 47 -4.48 -6.05 12.02
CA ASN A 47 -4.59 -7.13 11.01
C ASN A 47 -5.26 -6.67 9.72
N ASP A 48 -5.12 -5.39 9.38
CA ASP A 48 -5.62 -4.82 8.13
C ASP A 48 -4.62 -5.14 7.00
N ILE A 49 -4.67 -6.39 6.54
CA ILE A 49 -3.82 -6.95 5.50
C ILE A 49 -4.52 -8.12 4.79
N ALA A 50 -4.31 -8.21 3.47
CA ALA A 50 -4.78 -9.30 2.64
C ALA A 50 -3.73 -9.61 1.55
N LEU A 51 -3.70 -10.85 1.09
CA LEU A 51 -2.93 -11.27 -0.08
C LEU A 51 -3.86 -11.48 -1.27
N LEU A 52 -3.40 -11.07 -2.45
CA LEU A 52 -4.09 -11.29 -3.72
C LEU A 52 -3.20 -12.19 -4.58
N LYS A 53 -3.72 -13.35 -4.97
CA LYS A 53 -3.03 -14.20 -5.93
C LYS A 53 -3.49 -13.84 -7.34
N LEU A 54 -2.52 -13.42 -8.15
CA LEU A 54 -2.74 -13.07 -9.55
C LEU A 54 -3.11 -14.32 -10.36
N GLN A 55 -4.02 -14.17 -11.33
CA GLN A 55 -4.44 -15.27 -12.20
C GLN A 55 -3.26 -15.86 -13.00
N HIS A 56 -2.29 -15.02 -13.36
CA HIS A 56 -1.01 -15.43 -13.93
C HIS A 56 0.13 -14.56 -13.38
N PRO A 57 1.38 -15.05 -13.37
CA PRO A 57 2.53 -14.26 -12.93
C PRO A 57 2.68 -12.97 -13.74
N ALA A 58 3.14 -11.91 -13.08
CA ALA A 58 3.54 -10.68 -13.74
C ALA A 58 4.88 -10.86 -14.46
N VAL A 59 5.07 -10.14 -15.57
CA VAL A 59 6.35 -10.07 -16.26
C VAL A 59 7.19 -8.98 -15.60
N LEU A 60 8.33 -9.34 -15.02
CA LEU A 60 9.20 -8.36 -14.37
C LEU A 60 10.07 -7.64 -15.40
N ASP A 61 10.16 -6.33 -15.27
CA ASP A 61 10.97 -5.46 -16.13
C ASP A 61 11.41 -4.18 -15.37
N THR A 62 11.76 -3.13 -16.11
CA THR A 62 12.17 -1.85 -15.50
C THR A 62 11.03 -1.06 -14.86
N GLN A 63 9.78 -1.34 -15.24
CA GLN A 63 8.56 -0.68 -14.76
C GLN A 63 7.82 -1.53 -13.72
N VAL A 64 7.98 -2.86 -13.76
CA VAL A 64 7.36 -3.83 -12.85
C VAL A 64 8.44 -4.60 -12.09
N GLN A 65 8.55 -4.32 -10.79
CA GLN A 65 9.50 -4.97 -9.89
C GLN A 65 8.80 -5.44 -8.60
N VAL A 66 9.38 -6.44 -7.95
CA VAL A 66 8.89 -6.97 -6.68
C VAL A 66 9.33 -6.06 -5.53
N GLY A 67 8.40 -5.72 -4.63
CA GLY A 67 8.72 -5.01 -3.40
C GLY A 67 9.41 -5.92 -2.39
N LEU A 68 10.46 -5.43 -1.73
CA LEU A 68 11.13 -6.18 -0.67
C LEU A 68 10.35 -6.07 0.64
N LEU A 69 10.20 -7.18 1.36
CA LEU A 69 9.66 -7.19 2.70
C LEU A 69 10.78 -6.97 3.73
N PRO A 70 10.53 -6.21 4.81
CA PRO A 70 11.48 -6.10 5.91
C PRO A 70 11.57 -7.44 6.67
N PRO A 71 12.71 -7.73 7.32
CA PRO A 71 12.83 -8.89 8.20
C PRO A 71 11.77 -8.89 9.31
N ALA A 72 11.32 -10.09 9.73
CA ALA A 72 10.38 -10.27 10.84
C ALA A 72 10.76 -9.45 12.06
N GLY A 73 9.76 -8.81 12.66
CA GLY A 73 9.92 -8.06 13.88
C GLY A 73 10.64 -6.71 13.74
N THR A 74 11.13 -6.33 12.55
CA THR A 74 11.80 -5.03 12.34
C THR A 74 10.94 -3.87 12.84
N ILE A 75 11.57 -2.96 13.59
CA ILE A 75 10.98 -1.71 14.09
C ILE A 75 11.86 -0.56 13.58
N LEU A 76 11.24 0.40 12.89
CA LEU A 76 11.91 1.61 12.45
C LEU A 76 12.08 2.58 13.62
N LEU A 77 13.23 3.24 13.66
CA LEU A 77 13.50 4.31 14.62
C LEU A 77 12.69 5.56 14.28
N ASP A 78 12.45 6.40 15.28
CA ASP A 78 11.86 7.71 15.04
C ASP A 78 12.72 8.55 14.08
N GLY A 79 12.06 9.37 13.26
CA GLY A 79 12.72 10.20 12.25
C GLY A 79 13.30 9.45 11.05
N TYR A 80 13.05 8.14 10.91
CA TYR A 80 13.52 7.37 9.74
C TYR A 80 12.95 7.96 8.43
N PRO A 81 13.78 8.13 7.38
CA PRO A 81 13.30 8.65 6.10
C PRO A 81 12.43 7.62 5.38
N CYS A 82 11.17 7.95 5.15
CA CYS A 82 10.18 7.10 4.50
C CYS A 82 9.48 7.84 3.35
N TYR A 83 8.87 7.10 2.43
CA TYR A 83 8.04 7.65 1.35
C TYR A 83 6.69 6.95 1.31
N LEU A 84 5.64 7.74 1.10
CA LEU A 84 4.32 7.24 0.69
C LEU A 84 4.16 7.42 -0.80
N SER A 85 3.56 6.43 -1.46
CA SER A 85 3.28 6.47 -2.90
C SER A 85 1.78 6.31 -3.15
N GLY A 86 1.30 6.55 -4.38
CA GLY A 86 -0.09 6.22 -4.77
C GLY A 86 -0.85 7.32 -5.52
N TRP A 87 -2.15 7.09 -5.72
CA TRP A 87 -3.05 7.88 -6.59
C TRP A 87 -4.26 8.52 -5.91
N GLY A 88 -4.34 8.48 -4.59
CA GLY A 88 -5.53 8.86 -3.84
C GLY A 88 -5.61 10.36 -3.62
N ARG A 89 -6.66 10.74 -2.90
CA ARG A 89 -7.00 12.15 -2.68
C ARG A 89 -5.99 12.80 -1.74
N LEU A 90 -5.42 13.92 -2.19
CA LEU A 90 -4.50 14.75 -1.41
C LEU A 90 -5.22 15.61 -0.35
N ALA A 91 -6.54 15.80 -0.50
CA ALA A 91 -7.38 16.60 0.39
C ALA A 91 -8.81 16.05 0.44
N SER A 92 -9.57 16.41 1.48
CA SER A 92 -10.98 16.02 1.66
C SER A 92 -11.92 16.48 0.53
N ALA A 93 -11.48 17.42 -0.32
CA ALA A 93 -12.19 17.86 -1.51
C ALA A 93 -11.83 16.99 -2.73
N ALA A 94 -12.84 16.50 -3.44
CA ALA A 94 -12.67 15.67 -4.63
C ALA A 94 -12.05 16.49 -5.79
N SER A 95 -10.84 16.12 -6.22
CA SER A 95 -10.35 16.46 -7.55
C SER A 95 -10.96 15.46 -8.54
N SER A 96 -11.60 15.97 -9.60
CA SER A 96 -12.27 15.20 -10.66
C SER A 96 -11.33 14.74 -11.78
N THR A 97 -10.01 14.92 -11.63
CA THR A 97 -9.02 14.55 -12.65
C THR A 97 -8.48 13.15 -12.35
N PRO A 98 -8.30 12.26 -13.35
CA PRO A 98 -7.60 11.00 -13.15
C PRO A 98 -6.23 11.28 -12.50
N PRO A 99 -5.95 10.69 -11.32
CA PRO A 99 -4.71 10.95 -10.62
C PRO A 99 -3.52 10.35 -11.35
N ARG A 100 -2.39 11.06 -11.33
CA ARG A 100 -1.05 10.53 -11.59
C ARG A 100 -0.41 10.05 -10.29
N ARG A 101 0.41 9.00 -10.35
CA ARG A 101 1.13 8.47 -9.19
C ARG A 101 2.06 9.53 -8.63
N ARG A 102 2.00 9.76 -7.32
CA ARG A 102 2.89 10.69 -6.63
C ARG A 102 3.60 9.99 -5.49
N SER A 103 4.79 10.48 -5.15
CA SER A 103 5.55 10.07 -3.97
C SER A 103 5.79 11.29 -3.07
N ALA A 104 5.44 11.20 -1.79
CA ALA A 104 5.69 12.27 -0.82
C ALA A 104 6.71 11.80 0.22
N PRO A 105 7.76 12.59 0.51
CA PRO A 105 8.62 12.30 1.64
C PRO A 105 7.82 12.40 2.94
N SER A 106 8.01 11.42 3.81
CA SER A 106 7.48 11.41 5.17
C SER A 106 8.63 11.18 6.12
N ARG A 107 8.84 12.12 7.05
CA ARG A 107 9.54 11.80 8.28
C ARG A 107 8.50 11.16 9.20
N GLY A 108 8.91 10.22 10.06
CA GLY A 108 8.03 9.77 11.15
C GLY A 108 7.38 11.01 11.80
N VAL A 109 6.05 11.08 11.73
CA VAL A 109 5.20 12.26 11.92
C VAL A 109 5.00 13.17 10.68
N SER A 110 3.81 13.00 10.10
CA SER A 110 3.12 13.81 9.08
C SER A 110 3.63 13.72 7.63
N SER A 111 2.73 13.31 6.73
CA SER A 111 2.91 13.43 5.29
C SER A 111 1.53 13.53 4.61
N PRO A 112 1.40 14.33 3.53
CA PRO A 112 0.16 14.44 2.74
C PRO A 112 -0.06 13.15 1.94
N GLN A 113 -1.29 12.64 1.95
CA GLN A 113 -1.63 11.26 1.60
C GLN A 113 -1.60 10.93 0.10
N ASN A 114 -1.00 9.77 -0.20
CA ASN A 114 -1.28 8.91 -1.35
C ASN A 114 -1.49 7.46 -0.84
N PRO A 115 -2.39 6.64 -1.41
CA PRO A 115 -2.60 5.23 -1.13
C PRO A 115 -1.70 4.39 -2.05
N ALA A 116 -0.57 3.97 -1.50
CA ALA A 116 0.28 2.84 -1.88
C ALA A 116 1.44 2.78 -0.86
N GLY A 117 1.97 1.57 -0.67
CA GLY A 117 2.76 1.14 0.49
C GLY A 117 3.90 2.06 0.96
N TRP A 118 4.27 1.85 2.23
CA TRP A 118 5.32 2.57 2.94
C TRP A 118 6.68 2.01 2.59
N GLY A 119 7.46 2.78 1.82
CA GLY A 119 8.84 2.45 1.49
C GLY A 119 9.83 3.08 2.46
N ALA A 120 10.74 2.29 3.05
CA ALA A 120 11.92 2.79 3.76
C ALA A 120 13.20 2.23 3.11
N ARG A 121 14.27 3.02 3.05
CA ARG A 121 15.54 2.58 2.46
C ARG A 121 16.29 1.71 3.47
N GLY A 122 16.37 0.40 3.24
CA GLY A 122 17.07 -0.55 4.11
C GLY A 122 18.59 -0.33 4.17
N ARG A 123 19.25 -1.03 5.10
CA ARG A 123 20.72 -1.04 5.22
C ARG A 123 21.32 -1.78 4.01
N GLY A 124 21.69 -1.04 2.98
CA GLY A 124 22.19 -1.59 1.71
C GLY A 124 21.75 -0.79 0.48
N GLY A 125 20.80 0.13 0.66
CA GLY A 125 20.37 1.05 -0.39
C GLY A 125 19.11 0.63 -1.14
N SER A 126 18.60 -0.58 -0.90
CA SER A 126 17.34 -1.09 -1.44
C SER A 126 16.11 -0.55 -0.69
N TRP A 127 14.97 -0.47 -1.37
CA TRP A 127 13.70 -0.05 -0.78
C TRP A 127 12.92 -1.24 -0.25
N GLU A 128 12.44 -1.13 0.99
CA GLU A 128 11.62 -2.13 1.68
C GLU A 128 10.24 -1.58 2.01
N VAL A 129 9.21 -2.42 1.94
CA VAL A 129 7.82 -2.05 2.25
C VAL A 129 7.53 -2.31 3.73
N HIS A 130 7.60 -1.28 4.57
CA HIS A 130 7.44 -1.38 6.02
C HIS A 130 5.98 -1.29 6.51
N GLY A 131 5.07 -0.79 5.67
CA GLY A 131 3.70 -0.49 6.08
C GLY A 131 2.68 -0.48 4.96
N ILE A 132 1.45 -0.86 5.29
CA ILE A 132 0.27 -0.79 4.41
C ILE A 132 -0.68 0.26 4.98
N ALA A 133 -1.16 1.18 4.15
CA ALA A 133 -2.08 2.23 4.58
C ALA A 133 -3.38 1.61 5.11
N SER A 134 -3.75 1.94 6.35
CA SER A 134 -4.95 1.39 7.00
C SER A 134 -6.00 2.48 7.19
N PHE A 135 -5.76 3.44 8.09
CA PHE A 135 -6.76 4.49 8.36
C PHE A 135 -6.16 5.85 8.71
N VAL A 136 -7.03 6.86 8.63
CA VAL A 136 -6.79 8.26 8.99
C VAL A 136 -7.80 8.71 10.04
N SER A 137 -7.59 9.89 10.62
CA SER A 137 -8.55 10.52 11.52
C SER A 137 -9.92 10.69 10.86
N ALA A 138 -10.99 10.38 11.61
CA ALA A 138 -12.37 10.63 11.18
C ALA A 138 -12.69 12.12 11.01
N LEU A 139 -11.90 13.01 11.63
CA LEU A 139 -12.00 14.48 11.45
C LEU A 139 -11.46 14.96 10.08
N GLY A 140 -10.86 14.05 9.30
CA GLY A 140 -10.35 14.32 7.97
C GLY A 140 -8.84 14.04 7.84
N CYS A 141 -8.40 14.00 6.59
CA CYS A 141 -7.00 13.86 6.20
C CYS A 141 -6.14 14.99 6.81
N ASN A 142 -4.91 14.68 7.24
CA ASN A 142 -3.96 15.64 7.81
C ASN A 142 -4.45 16.38 9.08
N THR A 143 -5.36 15.76 9.86
CA THR A 143 -5.74 16.29 11.18
C THR A 143 -4.48 16.44 12.05
N LEU A 144 -4.28 17.63 12.63
CA LEU A 144 -3.12 17.93 13.48
C LEU A 144 -2.97 16.86 14.58
N GLN A 145 -1.75 16.37 14.80
CA GLN A 145 -1.43 15.32 15.78
C GLN A 145 -2.14 13.97 15.58
N LYS A 146 -2.75 13.73 14.42
CA LYS A 146 -3.32 12.42 14.04
C LYS A 146 -2.61 11.92 12.78
N PRO A 147 -1.46 11.24 12.94
CA PRO A 147 -0.77 10.67 11.79
C PRO A 147 -1.65 9.63 11.11
N THR A 148 -1.37 9.36 9.83
CA THR A 148 -1.95 8.18 9.16
C THR A 148 -1.41 6.93 9.85
N VAL A 149 -2.27 5.90 10.00
CA VAL A 149 -1.92 4.65 10.65
C VAL A 149 -1.69 3.57 9.60
N PHE A 150 -0.65 2.77 9.83
CA PHE A 150 -0.18 1.74 8.91
C PHE A 150 -0.15 0.38 9.59
N THR A 151 -0.56 -0.65 8.87
CA THR A 151 -0.30 -2.04 9.27
C THR A 151 1.18 -2.31 9.10
N ARG A 152 1.88 -2.69 10.18
CA ARG A 152 3.32 -2.98 10.17
C ARG A 152 3.59 -4.32 9.47
N VAL A 153 4.20 -4.28 8.29
CA VAL A 153 4.42 -5.47 7.45
C VAL A 153 5.33 -6.50 8.11
N SER A 154 6.38 -6.07 8.81
CA SER A 154 7.31 -6.96 9.53
C SER A 154 6.65 -7.80 10.65
N ALA A 155 5.40 -7.50 11.03
CA ALA A 155 4.65 -8.29 12.00
C ALA A 155 3.92 -9.50 11.37
N PHE A 156 3.93 -9.62 10.04
CA PHE A 156 3.15 -10.61 9.29
C PHE A 156 4.03 -11.48 8.36
N GLU A 157 5.36 -11.46 8.49
CA GLU A 157 6.24 -12.28 7.64
C GLU A 157 5.83 -13.76 7.69
N ASP A 158 5.69 -14.32 8.90
CA ASP A 158 5.28 -15.71 9.10
C ASP A 158 4.00 -16.03 8.31
N TRP A 159 2.95 -15.23 8.48
CA TRP A 159 1.66 -15.39 7.78
C TRP A 159 1.75 -15.23 6.25
N ILE A 160 2.67 -14.40 5.75
CA ILE A 160 2.87 -14.23 4.31
C ILE A 160 3.58 -15.44 3.70
N THR A 161 4.40 -16.15 4.48
CA THR A 161 5.23 -17.27 4.02
C THR A 161 4.67 -18.67 4.33
N GLU A 162 3.58 -18.76 5.08
CA GLU A 162 2.81 -19.99 5.33
C GLU A 162 2.26 -20.62 4.04
#